data_AF-A0A2S1QXY9-F1
#
_entry.id   AF-A0A2S1QXY9-F1
#
_cell.length_a   1.000
_cell.length_b   1.000
_cell.length_c   1.000
_cell.angle_alpha   90.00
_cell.angle_beta   90.00
_cell.angle_gamma   90.00
#
_symmetry.space_group_name_H-M   'P 1'
#
loop_
_entity.id
_entity.type
_entity.pdbx_description
1 polymer ?
#
loop_
_entity_poly.entity_id
_entity_poly.type
_entity_poly.pdbx_seq_one_letter_code
_entity_poly.pdbx_strand_id
1 'polypeptide(L)'
;MPVVGINAIQAGDFNFDGLEDFSVFEQSYAGANTSSLYFLFDKKTGKFFNSGFEGTTFEFDYEKKLVYEHNSCCMNTSVMNATYKVVNNKLVVVEKKCLEYDEATEDYKEINCD
;
A
#
# COMPACT_ATOMS: atom_id res chain seq x y z
N MET A 1 -4.22 20.03 7.12
CA MET A 1 -3.85 20.60 5.80
C MET A 1 -4.00 19.46 4.81
N PRO A 2 -4.80 19.58 3.74
CA PRO A 2 -4.81 18.55 2.70
C PRO A 2 -3.42 18.53 2.05
N VAL A 3 -2.83 17.34 1.91
CA VAL A 3 -1.56 17.18 1.19
C VAL A 3 -1.85 17.44 -0.28
N VAL A 4 -1.36 18.56 -0.80
CA VAL A 4 -1.53 18.94 -2.20
C VAL A 4 -0.38 18.33 -3.00
N GLY A 5 -0.64 17.17 -3.61
CA GLY A 5 -0.05 16.71 -4.88
C GLY A 5 1.47 16.82 -5.07
N ILE A 6 2.28 16.38 -4.11
CA ILE A 6 3.70 16.08 -4.39
C ILE A 6 3.74 14.62 -4.83
N ASN A 7 4.31 14.33 -6.01
CA ASN A 7 4.31 13.01 -6.68
C ASN A 7 2.92 12.50 -7.09
N ALA A 8 2.12 13.36 -7.73
CA ALA A 8 0.82 12.95 -8.28
C ALA A 8 0.92 11.79 -9.29
N ILE A 9 2.08 11.61 -9.89
CA ILE A 9 2.45 10.46 -10.71
C ILE A 9 3.84 10.00 -10.29
N GLN A 10 4.03 8.70 -10.12
CA GLN A 10 5.34 8.09 -9.83
C GLN A 10 5.59 6.97 -10.84
N ALA A 11 6.81 6.90 -11.37
CA ALA A 11 7.27 5.75 -12.16
C ALA A 11 8.04 4.77 -11.25
N GLY A 12 7.91 3.48 -11.52
CA GLY A 12 8.55 2.41 -10.75
C GLY A 12 8.14 1.03 -11.25
N ASP A 13 8.77 -0.05 -10.77
CA ASP A 13 8.44 -1.45 -11.13
C ASP A 13 7.56 -2.07 -10.03
N PHE A 14 6.25 -1.90 -10.12
CA PHE A 14 5.33 -2.20 -9.03
C PHE A 14 4.94 -3.69 -8.96
N ASN A 15 5.30 -4.49 -9.96
CA ASN A 15 5.10 -5.94 -9.97
C ASN A 15 6.41 -6.75 -9.96
N PHE A 16 7.57 -6.08 -9.88
CA PHE A 16 8.91 -6.65 -9.80
C PHE A 16 9.34 -7.47 -11.03
N ASP A 17 8.81 -7.12 -12.21
CA ASP A 17 9.07 -7.82 -13.47
C ASP A 17 10.20 -7.20 -14.31
N GLY A 18 10.77 -6.08 -13.84
CA GLY A 18 11.86 -5.34 -14.46
C GLY A 18 11.41 -4.36 -15.55
N LEU A 19 10.10 -4.15 -15.73
CA LEU A 19 9.53 -3.15 -16.62
C LEU A 19 9.04 -1.96 -15.81
N GLU A 20 9.10 -0.78 -16.42
CA GLU A 20 8.65 0.44 -15.75
C GLU A 20 7.13 0.58 -15.87
N ASP A 21 6.50 0.68 -14.71
CA ASP A 21 5.09 0.95 -14.49
C ASP A 21 4.91 2.41 -14.04
N PHE A 22 3.66 2.81 -13.77
CA PHE A 22 3.41 4.07 -13.08
C PHE A 22 2.25 3.97 -12.10
N SER A 23 2.27 4.84 -11.09
CA SER A 23 1.17 5.05 -10.17
C SER A 23 0.66 6.49 -10.29
N VAL A 24 -0.61 6.68 -9.96
CA VAL A 24 -1.25 7.99 -9.90
C VAL A 24 -1.83 8.16 -8.51
N PHE A 25 -1.45 9.25 -7.83
CA PHE A 25 -2.03 9.60 -6.55
C PHE A 25 -3.55 9.76 -6.68
N GLU A 26 -4.29 9.08 -5.81
CA GLU A 26 -5.73 9.11 -5.83
C GLU A 26 -6.27 10.09 -4.79
N GLN A 27 -5.97 9.86 -3.51
CA GLN A 27 -6.44 10.69 -2.43
C GLN A 27 -5.60 10.57 -1.15
N SER A 28 -5.73 11.59 -0.30
CA SER A 28 -5.29 11.53 1.10
C SER A 28 -6.50 11.36 2.00
N TYR A 29 -6.34 10.55 3.05
CA TYR A 29 -7.32 10.40 4.11
C TYR A 29 -6.96 11.28 5.31
N ALA A 30 -7.77 11.24 6.37
CA ALA A 30 -7.41 11.86 7.62
C ALA A 30 -6.19 11.17 8.23
N GLY A 31 -5.13 11.93 8.53
CA GLY A 31 -3.87 11.39 9.03
C GLY A 31 -2.82 11.21 7.93
N ALA A 32 -1.98 10.19 8.06
CA ALA A 32 -0.86 9.92 7.13
C ALA A 32 -1.25 9.01 5.94
N ASN A 33 -2.44 8.41 5.97
CA ASN A 33 -2.84 7.45 4.95
C ASN A 33 -3.08 8.12 3.60
N THR A 34 -2.51 7.53 2.55
CA THR A 34 -2.72 7.94 1.16
C THR A 34 -3.04 6.72 0.30
N SER A 35 -3.79 6.89 -0.78
CA SER A 35 -3.98 5.85 -1.80
C SER A 35 -3.47 6.31 -3.16
N SER A 36 -3.10 5.34 -3.99
CA SER A 36 -2.67 5.54 -5.36
C SER A 36 -3.21 4.41 -6.24
N LEU A 37 -3.51 4.72 -7.49
CA LEU A 37 -3.83 3.74 -8.53
C LEU A 37 -2.54 3.29 -9.20
N TYR A 38 -2.35 1.97 -9.36
CA TYR A 38 -1.14 1.40 -9.96
C TYR A 38 -1.45 0.82 -11.33
N PHE A 39 -0.70 1.25 -12.34
CA PHE A 39 -0.86 0.85 -13.75
C PHE A 39 0.36 0.08 -14.22
N LEU A 40 0.18 -1.21 -14.49
CA LEU A 40 1.27 -2.11 -14.87
C LEU A 40 1.40 -2.22 -16.38
N PHE A 41 2.63 -2.33 -16.88
CA PHE A 41 2.91 -2.48 -18.30
C PHE A 41 2.74 -3.93 -18.75
N ASP A 42 1.79 -4.18 -19.65
CA ASP A 42 1.66 -5.48 -20.31
C ASP A 42 2.51 -5.53 -21.59
N LYS A 43 3.65 -6.22 -21.52
CA LYS A 43 4.55 -6.43 -22.66
C LYS A 43 3.89 -7.11 -23.87
N LYS A 44 2.86 -7.93 -23.67
CA LYS A 44 2.19 -8.64 -24.78
C LYS A 44 1.34 -7.70 -25.61
N THR A 45 0.68 -6.74 -24.95
CA THR A 45 -0.21 -5.79 -25.61
C THR A 45 0.45 -4.43 -25.88
N GLY A 46 1.58 -4.15 -25.23
CA GLY A 46 2.28 -2.87 -25.29
C GLY A 46 1.52 -1.73 -24.62
N LYS A 47 0.68 -2.05 -23.64
CA LYS A 47 -0.24 -1.11 -22.98
C LYS A 47 -0.20 -1.23 -21.48
N PHE A 48 -0.55 -0.16 -20.80
CA PHE A 48 -0.77 -0.16 -19.36
C PHE A 48 -2.19 -0.59 -19.02
N PHE A 49 -2.35 -1.29 -17.91
CA PHE A 49 -3.66 -1.64 -17.34
C PHE A 49 -3.67 -1.37 -15.84
N ASN A 50 -4.84 -1.03 -15.28
CA ASN A 50 -4.98 -0.86 -13.84
C ASN A 50 -4.83 -2.24 -13.16
N SER A 51 -3.87 -2.34 -12.23
CA SER A 51 -3.58 -3.57 -11.48
C SER A 51 -4.70 -4.01 -10.55
N GLY A 52 -5.53 -3.08 -10.08
CA GLY A 52 -6.47 -3.32 -8.97
C GLY A 52 -5.77 -3.51 -7.62
N PHE A 53 -4.55 -2.98 -7.45
CA PHE A 53 -3.92 -2.94 -6.12
C PHE A 53 -4.73 -2.02 -5.20
N GLU A 54 -5.23 -2.58 -4.10
CA GLU A 54 -6.06 -1.89 -3.12
C GLU A 54 -5.36 -1.88 -1.77
N GLY A 55 -5.23 -0.70 -1.18
CA GLY A 55 -4.62 -0.48 0.13
C GLY A 55 -4.20 0.97 0.31
N THR A 56 -3.55 1.25 1.44
CA THR A 56 -3.09 2.60 1.78
C THR A 56 -1.62 2.65 2.16
N THR A 57 -0.92 3.68 1.71
CA THR A 57 0.48 3.95 2.08
C THR A 57 1.39 2.77 1.76
N PHE A 58 1.36 2.32 0.51
CA PHE A 58 2.23 1.23 0.08
C PHE A 58 3.69 1.66 -0.01
N GLU A 59 4.57 0.79 0.48
CA GLU A 59 6.02 0.85 0.31
C GLU A 59 6.50 -0.38 -0.45
N PHE A 60 7.29 -0.18 -1.51
CA PHE A 60 7.79 -1.25 -2.37
C PHE A 60 9.27 -1.52 -2.04
N ASP A 61 9.57 -2.73 -1.55
CA ASP A 61 10.91 -3.22 -1.29
C ASP A 61 11.39 -4.04 -2.48
N TYR A 62 12.14 -3.40 -3.38
CA TYR A 62 12.63 -4.01 -4.62
C TYR A 62 13.66 -5.11 -4.41
N GLU A 63 14.41 -5.07 -3.29
CA GLU A 63 15.41 -6.11 -2.98
C GLU A 63 14.72 -7.40 -2.53
N LYS A 64 13.74 -7.28 -1.63
CA LYS A 64 12.98 -8.43 -1.11
C LYS A 64 11.79 -8.82 -1.99
N LYS A 65 11.41 -7.97 -2.95
CA LYS A 65 10.20 -8.09 -3.78
C LYS A 65 8.94 -8.21 -2.92
N LEU A 66 8.81 -7.31 -1.95
CA LEU A 66 7.68 -7.22 -1.03
C LEU A 66 7.02 -5.86 -1.12
N VAL A 67 5.73 -5.81 -0.80
CA VAL A 67 4.98 -4.57 -0.62
C VAL A 67 4.52 -4.50 0.82
N TYR A 68 4.83 -3.41 1.50
CA TYR A 68 4.34 -3.14 2.84
C TYR A 68 3.20 -2.14 2.78
N GLU A 69 2.19 -2.32 3.61
CA GLU A 69 1.08 -1.40 3.77
C GLU A 69 1.05 -0.89 5.20
N HIS A 70 0.85 0.42 5.33
CA HIS A 70 0.69 1.08 6.61
C HIS A 70 -0.62 1.87 6.62
N ASN A 71 -1.57 1.40 7.41
CA ASN A 71 -2.84 2.09 7.62
C ASN A 71 -2.98 2.43 9.09
N SER A 72 -3.21 3.69 9.42
CA SER A 72 -3.65 4.06 10.76
C SER A 72 -4.95 4.85 10.73
N CYS A 73 -5.83 4.61 11.70
CA CYS A 73 -7.04 5.38 11.91
C CYS A 73 -6.98 6.14 13.23
N CYS A 74 -7.83 7.17 13.33
CA CYS A 74 -8.43 7.50 14.61
C CYS A 74 -7.38 7.99 15.63
N MET A 75 -6.45 8.85 15.19
CA MET A 75 -5.29 9.29 15.98
C MET A 75 -4.37 8.13 16.43
N ASN A 76 -4.16 7.17 15.51
CA ASN A 76 -3.41 5.94 15.72
C ASN A 76 -4.02 4.97 16.74
N THR A 77 -5.26 5.13 17.19
CA THR A 77 -5.87 4.12 18.09
C THR A 77 -6.05 2.76 17.41
N SER A 78 -6.09 2.71 16.08
CA SER A 78 -6.07 1.49 15.29
C SER A 78 -5.00 1.59 14.22
N VAL A 79 -4.17 0.55 14.11
CA VAL A 79 -3.08 0.45 13.13
C VAL A 79 -3.13 -0.92 12.47
N MET A 80 -3.04 -0.95 11.15
CA MET A 80 -2.92 -2.17 10.35
C MET A 80 -1.64 -2.11 9.52
N ASN A 81 -0.84 -3.17 9.66
CA ASN A 81 0.35 -3.38 8.86
C ASN A 81 0.19 -4.68 8.09
N ALA A 82 0.39 -4.64 6.78
CA ALA A 82 0.33 -5.82 5.94
C ALA A 82 1.58 -5.93 5.08
N THR A 83 2.02 -7.17 4.85
CA THR A 83 3.08 -7.51 3.91
C THR A 83 2.50 -8.35 2.80
N TYR A 84 2.76 -7.97 1.57
CA TYR A 84 2.29 -8.64 0.38
C TYR A 84 3.46 -9.11 -0.50
N LYS A 85 3.20 -10.16 -1.27
CA LYS A 85 3.95 -10.51 -2.48
C LYS A 85 3.11 -10.22 -3.70
N VAL A 86 3.75 -9.80 -4.78
CA VAL A 86 3.07 -9.71 -6.08
C VAL A 86 3.23 -11.04 -6.82
N VAL A 87 2.11 -11.71 -7.09
CA VAL A 87 2.07 -12.97 -7.84
C VAL A 87 1.06 -12.82 -8.96
N ASN A 88 1.51 -12.99 -10.22
CA ASN A 88 0.67 -12.80 -11.41
C ASN A 88 -0.04 -11.44 -11.42
N ASN A 89 0.69 -10.36 -11.14
CA ASN A 89 0.17 -8.99 -11.08
C ASN A 89 -0.95 -8.78 -10.06
N LYS A 90 -0.96 -9.56 -8.98
CA LYS A 90 -1.91 -9.45 -7.86
C LYS A 90 -1.17 -9.44 -6.53
N LEU A 91 -1.63 -8.62 -5.60
CA LEU A 91 -1.15 -8.63 -4.22
C LEU A 91 -1.69 -9.88 -3.50
N VAL A 92 -0.78 -10.64 -2.90
CA VAL A 92 -1.07 -11.82 -2.09
C VAL A 92 -0.51 -11.56 -0.70
N VAL A 93 -1.40 -11.58 0.31
CA VAL A 93 -1.04 -11.36 1.72
C VAL A 93 -0.06 -12.44 2.16
N VAL A 94 1.07 -12.02 2.73
CA VAL A 94 2.04 -12.88 3.42
C VAL A 94 1.81 -12.80 4.93
N GLU A 95 1.63 -11.59 5.44
CA GLU A 95 1.42 -11.32 6.85
C GLU A 95 0.50 -10.10 6.97
N LYS A 96 -0.40 -10.12 7.96
CA LYS A 96 -1.25 -8.98 8.31
C LYS A 96 -1.33 -8.91 9.83
N LYS A 97 -1.06 -7.73 10.39
CA LYS A 97 -1.12 -7.44 11.83
C LYS A 97 -2.02 -6.25 12.05
N CYS A 98 -2.97 -6.39 12.96
CA CYS A 98 -3.85 -5.31 13.40
C CYS A 98 -3.61 -5.05 14.87
N LEU A 99 -3.39 -3.80 15.20
CA LEU A 99 -3.08 -3.32 16.53
C LEU A 99 -4.15 -2.33 16.96
N GLU A 100 -4.60 -2.46 18.19
CA GLU A 100 -5.51 -1.51 18.82
C GLU A 100 -4.87 -0.97 20.10
N TYR A 101 -4.95 0.35 20.27
CA TYR A 101 -4.44 1.01 21.47
C TYR A 101 -5.36 0.73 22.65
N ASP A 102 -4.79 0.17 23.72
CA ASP A 102 -5.50 -0.07 24.97
C ASP A 102 -5.12 1.01 25.99
N GLU A 103 -6.08 1.88 26.30
CA GLU A 103 -5.92 2.98 27.25
C GLU A 103 -5.59 2.50 28.68
N ALA A 104 -6.03 1.30 29.08
CA ALA A 104 -5.78 0.79 30.42
C ALA A 104 -4.33 0.32 30.61
N THR A 105 -3.69 -0.14 29.53
CA THR A 105 -2.28 -0.56 29.56
C THR A 105 -1.32 0.48 28.96
N GLU A 106 -1.85 1.56 28.38
CA GLU A 106 -1.10 2.58 27.62
C GLU A 106 -0.21 1.96 26.52
N ASP A 107 -0.68 0.89 25.89
CA ASP A 107 0.09 0.11 24.90
C ASP A 107 -0.83 -0.51 23.84
N TYR A 108 -0.26 -0.98 22.73
CA TYR A 108 -0.98 -1.66 21.66
C TYR A 108 -1.15 -3.15 21.94
N LYS A 109 -2.33 -3.66 21.59
CA LYS A 109 -2.64 -5.10 21.60
C LYS A 109 -2.88 -5.58 20.20
N GLU A 110 -2.32 -6.74 19.87
CA GLU A 110 -2.62 -7.42 18.62
C GLU A 110 -4.03 -7.99 18.65
N ILE A 111 -4.82 -7.61 17.67
CA ILE A 111 -6.20 -8.05 17.47
C ILE A 111 -6.32 -8.77 16.13
N ASN A 112 -7.40 -9.53 15.96
CA ASN A 112 -7.71 -10.11 14.66
C ASN A 112 -8.02 -9.00 13.66
N CYS A 113 -7.45 -9.13 12.47
CA CYS A 113 -7.82 -8.30 11.34
C CYS A 113 -9.13 -8.83 10.75
N ASP A 114 -10.25 -8.20 11.09
CA ASP A 114 -11.55 -8.46 10.48
C ASP A 114 -11.55 -8.20 8.96
#